data_AF-A0A7W2ETY9-F1
#
_entry.id   AF-A0A7W2ETY9-F1
#
_cell.length_a   1.000
_cell.length_b   1.000
_cell.length_c   1.000
_cell.angle_alpha   90.00
_cell.angle_beta   90.00
_cell.angle_gamma   90.00
#
_symmetry.space_group_name_H-M   'P 1'
#
loop_
_entity.id
_entity.type
_entity.pdbx_description
1 polymer ?
#
loop_
_entity_poly.entity_id
_entity_poly.type
_entity_poly.pdbx_seq_one_letter_code
_entity_poly.pdbx_strand_id
1 'polypeptide(L)'
;MDTGDWIKLLQCPECGQLWRVDAWDKYQTLYASKLSTPEGWKLTDMVSLIKKRMVENHGGADTSPCLAKGCKHFALKGRAYCVDHFYETGARA
;
A
#
# COMPACT_ATOMS: atom_id res chain seq x y z
N MET A 1 25.55 6.10 0.56
CA MET A 1 24.49 6.93 -0.04
C MET A 1 23.19 6.23 0.23
N ASP A 2 22.36 6.80 1.10
CA ASP A 2 21.07 6.22 1.48
C ASP A 2 20.02 6.68 0.47
N THR A 3 19.77 5.85 -0.53
CA THR A 3 18.79 6.09 -1.60
C THR A 3 17.41 5.50 -1.25
N GLY A 4 17.08 5.36 0.05
CA GLY A 4 16.01 4.46 0.51
C GLY A 4 14.68 5.10 0.92
N ASP A 5 14.67 6.35 1.40
CA ASP A 5 13.48 6.92 2.03
C ASP A 5 12.65 7.74 1.02
N TRP A 6 11.98 7.04 0.09
CA TRP A 6 11.08 7.63 -0.90
C TRP A 6 9.72 7.99 -0.30
N ILE A 7 9.76 8.60 0.88
CA ILE A 7 8.60 9.00 1.66
C ILE A 7 8.84 10.41 2.17
N LYS A 8 7.80 11.24 2.17
CA LYS A 8 7.89 12.64 2.63
C LYS A 8 6.83 12.89 3.69
N LEU A 9 7.20 13.71 4.68
CA LEU A 9 6.26 14.33 5.60
C LEU A 9 5.89 15.70 5.04
N LEU A 10 4.62 15.91 4.74
CA LEU A 10 4.06 17.17 4.27
C LEU A 10 3.11 17.73 5.32
N GLN A 11 3.01 19.05 5.36
CA GLN A 11 2.06 19.76 6.22
C GLN A 11 1.23 20.72 5.37
N CYS A 12 -0.09 20.72 5.58
CA CYS A 12 -0.96 21.73 4.98
C CYS A 12 -0.67 23.08 5.63
N PRO A 13 -0.36 24.14 4.87
CA PRO A 13 -0.03 25.45 5.43
C PRO A 13 -1.23 26.15 6.06
N GLU A 14 -2.46 25.79 5.69
CA GLU A 14 -3.67 26.47 6.18
C GLU A 14 -4.19 25.86 7.49
N CYS A 15 -4.20 24.53 7.61
CA CYS A 15 -4.79 23.83 8.77
C CYS A 15 -3.77 23.04 9.60
N GLY A 16 -2.50 23.02 9.20
CA GLY A 16 -1.45 22.28 9.88
C GLY A 16 -1.52 20.76 9.74
N GLN A 17 -2.45 20.22 8.94
CA GLN A 17 -2.63 18.78 8.75
C GLN A 17 -1.38 18.11 8.19
N LEU A 18 -0.93 17.05 8.87
CA LEU A 18 0.24 16.26 8.47
C LEU A 18 -0.15 15.11 7.54
N TRP A 19 0.74 14.82 6.59
CA TRP A 19 0.61 13.75 5.61
C TRP A 19 1.93 13.04 5.39
N ARG A 20 1.93 11.71 5.46
CA ARG A 20 3.02 10.88 4.95
C ARG A 20 2.70 10.47 3.51
N VAL A 21 3.54 10.83 2.56
CA VAL A 21 3.33 10.55 1.13
C VAL A 21 4.46 9.72 0.55
N ASP A 22 4.14 8.78 -0.34
CA ASP A 22 5.14 8.12 -1.19
C ASP A 22 5.67 9.09 -2.25
N ALA A 23 6.94 8.95 -2.62
CA ALA A 23 7.63 9.83 -3.58
C ALA A 23 8.50 9.06 -4.60
N TRP A 24 8.31 7.74 -4.72
CA TRP A 24 9.20 6.85 -5.49
C TRP A 24 9.04 6.99 -7.02
N ASP A 25 7.91 6.59 -7.61
CA ASP A 25 7.75 6.52 -9.07
C ASP A 25 6.38 7.00 -9.55
N LYS A 26 6.38 7.86 -10.57
CA LYS A 26 5.17 8.51 -11.10
C LYS A 26 4.27 7.59 -11.92
N TYR A 27 4.75 6.41 -12.30
CA TYR A 27 3.98 5.40 -13.04
C TYR A 27 3.33 4.37 -12.11
N GLN A 28 3.67 4.40 -10.82
CA GLN A 28 3.05 3.57 -9.79
C GLN A 28 1.95 4.32 -9.04
N THR A 29 0.99 3.58 -8.49
CA THR A 29 0.02 4.16 -7.55
C THR A 29 0.76 4.53 -6.26
N LEU A 30 0.72 5.82 -5.91
CA LEU A 30 1.32 6.38 -4.71
C LEU A 30 0.25 6.63 -3.64
N TYR A 31 0.63 6.52 -2.36
CA TYR A 31 -0.30 6.68 -1.25
C TYR A 31 0.06 7.87 -0.37
N ALA A 32 -0.98 8.51 0.15
CA ALA A 32 -0.91 9.52 1.19
C ALA A 32 -1.68 9.04 2.43
N SER A 33 -1.04 9.06 3.59
CA SER A 33 -1.68 8.76 4.87
C SER A 33 -1.76 10.02 5.72
N LYS A 34 -2.97 10.31 6.21
CA LYS A 34 -3.26 11.43 7.10
C LYS A 34 -2.72 11.09 8.49
N LEU A 35 -1.91 11.98 9.06
CA LEU A 35 -1.28 11.78 10.36
C LEU A 35 -1.81 12.76 11.40
N SER A 36 -1.99 12.30 12.64
CA SER A 36 -2.33 13.16 13.78
C SER A 36 -1.09 13.77 14.45
N THR A 37 0.08 13.17 14.24
CA THR A 37 1.36 13.54 14.85
C THR A 37 2.52 13.30 13.87
N PRO A 38 3.62 14.09 13.94
CA PRO A 38 4.83 13.82 13.18
C PRO A 38 5.71 12.74 13.83
N GLU A 39 5.47 12.35 15.09
CA GLU A 39 6.25 11.31 15.77
C GLU A 39 6.04 9.95 15.11
N GLY A 40 7.13 9.25 14.80
CA GLY A 40 7.08 7.90 14.23
C GLY A 40 6.48 7.81 12.82
N TRP A 41 6.31 8.93 12.10
CA TRP A 41 5.65 8.96 10.80
C TRP A 41 6.21 7.98 9.76
N LYS A 42 7.52 7.71 9.80
CA LYS A 42 8.20 6.73 8.94
C LYS A 42 7.82 5.28 9.24
N LEU A 43 7.38 5.01 10.46
CA LEU A 43 6.98 3.69 10.95
C LEU A 43 5.50 3.40 10.70
N THR A 44 4.77 4.33 10.06
CA THR A 44 3.38 4.12 9.64
C THR A 44 3.29 2.87 8.77
N ASP A 45 2.47 1.90 9.17
CA ASP A 45 2.28 0.66 8.43
C ASP A 45 1.45 0.88 7.15
N MET A 46 2.14 1.30 6.10
CA MET A 46 1.54 1.55 4.80
C MET A 46 1.28 0.26 4.05
N VAL A 47 2.02 -0.82 4.32
CA VAL A 47 1.83 -2.09 3.61
C VAL A 47 0.43 -2.63 3.87
N SER A 48 -0.02 -2.63 5.13
CA SER A 48 -1.38 -3.06 5.47
C SER A 48 -2.45 -2.15 4.86
N LEU A 49 -2.24 -0.84 4.83
CA LEU A 49 -3.17 0.11 4.20
C LEU A 49 -3.27 -0.11 2.69
N ILE A 50 -2.14 -0.30 2.01
CA ILE A 50 -2.08 -0.57 0.56
C ILE A 50 -2.78 -1.90 0.25
N LYS A 51 -2.46 -2.96 0.98
CA LYS A 51 -3.11 -4.27 0.80
C LYS A 51 -4.63 -4.16 1.00
N LYS A 52 -5.08 -3.43 2.02
CA LYS A 52 -6.52 -3.17 2.22
C LYS A 52 -7.14 -2.47 1.01
N ARG A 53 -6.50 -1.43 0.48
CA ARG A 53 -6.96 -0.72 -0.73
C ARG A 53 -6.98 -1.63 -1.96
N MET A 54 -5.99 -2.50 -2.14
CA MET A 54 -5.97 -3.49 -3.22
C MET A 54 -7.16 -4.46 -3.11
N VAL A 55 -7.51 -4.92 -1.91
CA VAL A 55 -8.72 -5.76 -1.73
C VAL A 55 -9.98 -4.98 -2.13
N GLU A 56 -10.12 -3.74 -1.67
CA GLU A 56 -11.28 -2.89 -1.99
C GLU A 56 -11.39 -2.60 -3.50
N ASN A 57 -10.29 -2.24 -4.15
CA ASN A 57 -10.23 -1.90 -5.57
C ASN A 57 -10.64 -3.07 -6.49
N HIS A 58 -10.37 -4.30 -6.07
CA HIS A 58 -10.69 -5.50 -6.85
C HIS A 58 -12.05 -6.09 -6.47
N GLY A 59 -12.77 -5.49 -5.51
CA GLY A 59 -14.09 -5.96 -5.08
C GLY A 59 -14.04 -7.19 -4.17
N GLY A 60 -12.96 -7.33 -3.39
CA GLY A 60 -12.77 -8.38 -2.40
C GLY A 60 -11.92 -9.55 -2.86
N ALA A 61 -11.94 -10.62 -2.06
CA ALA A 61 -11.37 -11.91 -2.42
C ALA A 61 -12.29 -12.66 -3.40
N ASP A 62 -11.68 -13.49 -4.24
CA ASP A 62 -12.35 -14.48 -5.06
C ASP A 62 -12.70 -15.74 -4.24
N THR A 63 -13.34 -16.71 -4.88
CA THR A 63 -13.53 -18.06 -4.33
C THR A 63 -12.43 -19.02 -4.76
N SER A 64 -11.66 -18.64 -5.79
CA SER A 64 -10.53 -19.40 -6.31
C SER A 64 -9.30 -19.28 -5.42
N PRO A 65 -8.51 -20.36 -5.25
CA PRO A 65 -7.27 -20.30 -4.46
C PRO A 65 -6.19 -19.47 -5.17
N CYS A 66 -5.30 -18.88 -4.37
CA CYS A 66 -4.08 -18.24 -4.87
C CYS A 66 -3.18 -19.26 -5.59
N LEU A 67 -2.63 -18.88 -6.75
CA LEU A 67 -1.73 -19.74 -7.55
C LEU A 67 -0.29 -19.82 -7.01
N ALA A 68 0.06 -19.05 -5.99
CA ALA A 68 1.38 -19.13 -5.37
C ALA A 68 1.57 -20.48 -4.67
N LYS A 69 2.72 -21.12 -4.89
CA LYS A 69 3.00 -22.48 -4.42
C LYS A 69 2.87 -22.57 -2.90
N GLY A 70 1.95 -23.42 -2.43
CA GLY A 70 1.72 -23.66 -1.00
C GLY A 70 0.89 -22.59 -0.29
N CYS A 71 0.38 -21.58 -0.99
CA CYS A 71 -0.53 -20.60 -0.41
C CYS A 71 -1.91 -21.21 -0.17
N LYS A 72 -2.53 -20.89 0.97
CA LYS A 72 -3.87 -21.35 1.35
C LYS A 72 -4.92 -20.25 1.34
N HIS A 73 -4.56 -19.04 0.93
CA HIS A 73 -5.47 -17.90 0.85
C HIS A 73 -6.20 -17.88 -0.50
N PHE A 74 -7.37 -17.26 -0.52
CA PHE A 74 -8.10 -16.98 -1.76
C PHE A 74 -7.41 -15.88 -2.56
N ALA A 75 -7.52 -15.97 -3.88
CA ALA A 75 -7.03 -14.95 -4.79
C ALA A 75 -7.82 -13.64 -4.62
N LEU A 76 -7.26 -12.50 -5.04
CA LEU A 76 -8.05 -11.29 -5.26
C LEU A 76 -8.99 -11.51 -6.45
N LYS A 77 -10.20 -10.96 -6.40
CA LYS A 77 -11.17 -11.08 -7.49
C LYS A 77 -10.57 -10.54 -8.80
N GLY A 78 -10.62 -11.37 -9.84
CA GLY A 78 -10.04 -11.05 -11.15
C GLY A 78 -8.50 -11.08 -11.20
N ARG A 79 -7.83 -11.71 -10.23
CA ARG A 79 -6.38 -11.92 -10.21
C ARG A 79 -6.03 -13.38 -9.92
N ALA A 80 -4.79 -13.74 -10.23
CA ALA A 80 -4.24 -15.07 -10.00
C ALA A 80 -3.74 -15.29 -8.55
N TYR A 81 -3.49 -14.20 -7.82
CA TYR A 81 -2.82 -14.22 -6.52
C TYR A 81 -3.68 -13.59 -5.43
N CYS A 82 -3.48 -14.02 -4.18
CA CYS A 82 -4.01 -13.32 -3.01
C CYS A 82 -3.35 -11.94 -2.86
N VAL A 83 -3.87 -11.11 -1.96
CA VAL A 83 -3.36 -9.74 -1.77
C VAL A 83 -1.87 -9.70 -1.44
N ASP A 84 -1.37 -10.64 -0.65
CA ASP A 84 0.04 -10.70 -0.26
C ASP A 84 0.94 -10.99 -1.47
N HIS A 85 0.69 -12.09 -2.16
CA HIS A 85 1.48 -12.49 -3.32
C HIS A 85 1.30 -11.51 -4.49
N PHE A 86 0.14 -10.88 -4.64
CA PHE A 86 -0.05 -9.84 -5.64
C PHE A 86 0.80 -8.59 -5.30
N TYR A 87 0.83 -8.17 -4.04
CA TYR A 87 1.68 -7.06 -3.59
C TYR A 87 3.18 -7.35 -3.78
N GLU A 88 3.61 -8.60 -3.55
CA GLU A 88 4.98 -9.06 -3.77
C GLU A 88 5.45 -8.95 -5.23
N THR A 89 4.52 -8.99 -6.20
CA THR A 89 4.86 -8.73 -7.62
C THR A 89 5.25 -7.28 -7.91
N GLY A 90 5.12 -6.38 -6.93
CA GLY A 90 5.30 -4.95 -7.11
C GLY A 90 4.00 -4.21 -7.40
N ALA A 91 2.86 -4.90 -7.47
CA ALA A 91 1.56 -4.26 -7.63
C ALA A 91 1.21 -3.40 -6.41
N ARG A 92 0.55 -2.27 -6.67
CA ARG A 92 0.13 -1.30 -5.64
C ARG A 92 -1.34 -0.93 -5.72
N ALA A 93 -2.10 -1.45 -6.69
CA ALA A 93 -3.51 -1.16 -6.92
C ALA A 93 -4.31 -2.38 -7.35
#